data_AF-A0A9W8B7Q5-F1
#
_entry.id   AF-A0A9W8B7Q5-F1
#
_cell.length_a   1.000
_cell.length_b   1.000
_cell.length_c   1.000
_cell.angle_alpha   90.00
_cell.angle_beta   90.00
_cell.angle_gamma   90.00
#
_symmetry.space_group_name_H-M   'P 1'
#
loop_
_entity.id
_entity.type
_entity.pdbx_description
1 polymer ?
#
loop_
_entity_poly.entity_id
_entity_poly.type
_entity_poly.pdbx_seq_one_letter_code
_entity_poly.pdbx_strand_id
1 'polypeptide(L)'
;MALVSPGNVGHRLGSAAAPVVLEAYLDYVCPFSKRFYTRFVQEVFPYVEQQYPGQVQFIFRHQVQPWHPQSSMVHEAALAVEQVSPDAFFPFSNQVFENQEE
;
A
#
# COMPACT_ATOMS: atom_id res chain seq x y z
N MET A 1 -23.27 8.42 -1.98
CA MET A 1 -23.21 6.94 -1.98
C MET A 1 -21.77 6.57 -1.67
N ALA A 2 -21.42 6.52 -0.38
CA ALA A 2 -20.07 6.15 0.03
C ALA A 2 -19.91 4.65 -0.25
N LEU A 3 -18.96 4.29 -1.11
CA LEU A 3 -18.49 2.92 -1.19
C LEU A 3 -17.83 2.62 0.16
N VAL A 4 -18.61 2.06 1.08
CA VAL A 4 -18.08 1.45 2.29
C VAL A 4 -17.32 0.21 1.81
N SER A 5 -15.99 0.33 1.71
CA SER A 5 -15.13 -0.83 1.45
C SER A 5 -15.49 -1.92 2.46
N PRO A 6 -15.73 -3.17 2.03
CA PRO A 6 -16.02 -4.26 2.93
C PRO A 6 -14.79 -4.48 3.84
N GLY A 7 -14.91 -4.04 5.11
CA GLY A 7 -13.84 -4.14 6.12
C GLY A 7 -12.66 -3.20 5.89
N ASN A 8 -12.02 -2.79 6.98
CA ASN A 8 -10.70 -2.13 7.01
C ASN A 8 -9.59 -3.10 6.58
N VAL A 9 -9.69 -3.68 5.38
CA VAL A 9 -8.71 -4.66 4.85
C VAL A 9 -7.67 -3.98 3.94
N GLY A 10 -7.74 -2.65 3.80
CA GLY A 10 -6.82 -1.88 2.98
C GLY A 10 -6.33 -0.63 3.71
N HIS A 11 -5.10 -0.24 3.41
CA HIS A 11 -4.39 0.85 4.07
C HIS A 11 -4.39 2.06 3.14
N ARG A 12 -4.85 3.20 3.64
CA ARG A 12 -5.09 4.40 2.82
C ARG A 12 -3.94 5.39 2.91
N LEU A 13 -3.46 5.85 1.75
CA LEU A 13 -2.66 7.05 1.62
C LEU A 13 -3.49 8.14 0.92
N GLY A 14 -3.44 9.37 1.45
CA GLY A 14 -4.24 10.51 0.95
C GLY A 14 -5.61 10.65 1.63
N SER A 15 -6.40 11.60 1.14
CA SER A 15 -7.68 11.99 1.75
C SER A 15 -8.75 10.90 1.65
N ALA A 16 -9.41 10.57 2.75
CA ALA A 16 -10.57 9.67 2.73
C ALA A 16 -11.76 10.21 1.92
N ALA A 17 -11.81 11.53 1.71
CA ALA A 17 -12.83 12.20 0.91
C ALA A 17 -12.47 12.30 -0.58
N ALA A 18 -11.30 11.82 -0.99
CA ALA A 18 -10.87 11.85 -2.38
C ALA A 18 -11.87 11.08 -3.28
N PRO A 19 -12.41 11.69 -4.35
CA PRO A 19 -13.41 11.08 -5.21
C PRO A 19 -12.86 9.92 -6.06
N VAL A 20 -11.56 9.89 -6.33
CA VAL A 20 -10.91 8.81 -7.09
C VAL A 20 -10.17 7.89 -6.13
N VAL A 21 -10.46 6.58 -6.22
CA VAL A 21 -9.81 5.54 -5.43
C VAL A 21 -8.95 4.68 -6.35
N LEU A 22 -7.64 4.69 -6.12
CA LEU A 22 -6.71 3.76 -6.75
C LEU A 22 -6.39 2.63 -5.76
N GLU A 23 -6.83 1.42 -6.05
CA GLU A 23 -6.53 0.25 -5.23
C GLU A 23 -5.46 -0.60 -5.90
N ALA A 24 -4.45 -1.03 -5.14
CA ALA A 24 -3.46 -1.99 -5.60
C ALA A 24 -3.37 -3.19 -4.65
N TYR A 25 -3.43 -4.38 -5.23
CA TYR A 25 -3.24 -5.66 -4.54
C TYR A 25 -1.78 -6.04 -4.65
N LEU A 26 -1.05 -5.94 -3.55
CA LEU A 26 0.40 -6.02 -3.54
C LEU A 26 0.88 -7.12 -2.60
N ASP A 27 1.93 -7.81 -3.03
CA ASP A 27 2.64 -8.80 -2.24
C ASP A 27 4.05 -8.27 -1.95
N TYR A 28 4.46 -8.26 -0.68
CA TYR A 28 5.76 -7.71 -0.27
C TYR A 28 6.97 -8.47 -0.80
N VAL A 29 6.79 -9.71 -1.26
CA VAL A 29 7.88 -10.53 -1.82
C VAL A 29 7.70 -10.80 -3.32
N CYS A 30 6.78 -10.08 -3.98
CA CYS A 30 6.62 -10.16 -5.43
C CYS A 30 7.49 -9.09 -6.12
N PRO A 31 8.40 -9.44 -7.04
CA PRO A 31 9.26 -8.46 -7.72
C PRO A 31 8.46 -7.47 -8.59
N PHE A 32 7.29 -7.88 -9.09
CA PHE A 32 6.41 -7.00 -9.85
C PHE A 32 5.68 -6.00 -8.96
N SER A 33 5.27 -6.43 -7.76
CA SER A 33 4.70 -5.52 -6.74
C SER A 33 5.73 -4.49 -6.29
N LYS A 34 6.99 -4.90 -6.08
CA LYS A 34 8.11 -3.96 -5.85
C LYS A 34 8.20 -2.91 -6.93
N ARG A 35 8.33 -3.35 -8.19
CA ARG A 35 8.49 -2.45 -9.34
C ARG A 35 7.35 -1.46 -9.44
N PHE A 36 6.10 -1.92 -9.28
CA PHE A 36 4.94 -1.04 -9.26
C PHE A 36 5.01 -0.05 -8.10
N TYR A 37 5.15 -0.55 -6.86
CA TYR A 37 5.07 0.25 -5.65
C TYR A 37 6.17 1.31 -5.61
N THR A 38 7.43 0.95 -5.91
CA THR A 38 8.56 1.89 -5.94
C THR A 38 8.29 3.05 -6.89
N ARG A 39 7.86 2.77 -8.13
CA ARG A 39 7.53 3.81 -9.11
C ARG A 39 6.33 4.64 -8.68
N PHE A 40 5.33 3.98 -8.12
CA PHE A 40 4.13 4.65 -7.65
C PHE A 40 4.45 5.67 -6.55
N VAL A 41 5.17 5.27 -5.49
CA VAL A 41 5.45 6.16 -4.35
C VAL A 41 6.50 7.23 -4.65
N GLN A 42 7.47 6.95 -5.54
CA GLN A 42 8.54 7.90 -5.86
C GLN A 42 8.18 8.90 -6.94
N GLU A 43 7.36 8.50 -7.92
CA GLU A 43 7.09 9.33 -9.11
C GLU A 43 5.60 9.67 -9.25
N VAL A 44 4.73 8.65 -9.24
CA VAL A 44 3.31 8.83 -9.61
C VAL A 44 2.51 9.55 -8.53
N PHE A 45 2.57 9.10 -7.28
CA PHE A 45 1.78 9.66 -6.20
C PHE A 45 2.16 11.13 -5.89
N PRO A 46 3.45 11.50 -5.82
CA PRO A 46 3.84 12.91 -5.69
C PRO A 46 3.33 13.79 -6.84
N TYR A 47 3.41 13.30 -8.08
CA TYR A 47 2.87 14.01 -9.24
C TYR A 47 1.35 14.18 -9.13
N VAL A 48 0.63 13.13 -8.75
CA VAL A 48 -0.83 13.16 -8.59
C VAL A 48 -1.24 14.15 -7.50
N GLU A 49 -0.59 14.12 -6.34
CA GLU A 49 -0.88 15.06 -5.25
C GLU A 49 -0.56 16.51 -5.64
N GLN A 50 0.45 16.73 -6.49
CA GLN A 50 0.78 18.06 -7.00
C GLN A 50 -0.26 18.58 -8.01
N GLN A 51 -0.69 17.74 -8.96
CA GLN A 51 -1.60 18.16 -10.04
C GLN A 51 -3.09 18.12 -9.63
N TYR A 52 -3.44 17.20 -8.74
CA TYR A 52 -4.81 16.90 -8.33
C TYR A 52 -4.91 16.79 -6.80
N PRO A 53 -4.58 17.86 -6.06
CA PRO A 53 -4.44 17.82 -4.61
C PRO A 53 -5.72 17.33 -3.92
N GLY A 54 -5.60 16.25 -3.14
CA GLY A 54 -6.71 15.66 -2.39
C GLY A 54 -7.78 14.99 -3.25
N GLN A 55 -7.55 14.81 -4.56
CA GLN A 55 -8.54 14.20 -5.46
C GLN A 55 -8.40 12.68 -5.58
N VAL A 56 -7.23 12.13 -5.24
CA VAL A 56 -6.93 10.70 -5.36
C VAL A 56 -6.56 10.15 -3.98
N GLN A 57 -7.14 9.01 -3.61
CA GLN A 57 -6.67 8.19 -2.50
C GLN A 57 -6.13 6.87 -3.04
N PHE A 58 -5.01 6.45 -2.47
CA PHE A 58 -4.41 5.15 -2.76
C PHE A 58 -4.77 4.17 -1.64
N ILE A 59 -5.17 2.95 -2.00
CA ILE A 59 -5.42 1.86 -1.06
C ILE A 59 -4.47 0.71 -1.37
N PHE A 60 -3.59 0.41 -0.42
CA PHE A 60 -2.80 -0.82 -0.41
C PHE A 60 -3.66 -1.97 0.10
N ARG A 61 -3.79 -3.04 -0.67
CA ARG A 61 -4.45 -4.28 -0.24
C ARG A 61 -3.45 -5.42 -0.20
N HIS A 62 -3.45 -6.15 0.92
CA HIS A 62 -2.63 -7.34 1.11
C HIS A 62 -3.02 -8.42 0.11
N GLN A 63 -2.06 -8.90 -0.69
CA GLN A 63 -2.25 -9.98 -1.65
C GLN A 63 -1.22 -11.07 -1.42
N VAL A 64 -1.41 -11.87 -0.37
CA VAL A 64 -0.54 -13.01 -0.07
C VAL A 64 -0.65 -14.04 -1.20
N GLN A 65 0.46 -14.34 -1.88
CA GLN A 65 0.47 -15.36 -2.93
C GLN A 65 0.98 -16.70 -2.39
N PRO A 66 0.27 -17.82 -2.65
CA PRO A 66 0.56 -19.11 -2.01
C PRO A 66 1.89 -19.76 -2.42
N TRP A 67 2.53 -19.27 -3.49
CA TRP A 67 3.86 -19.71 -3.94
C TRP A 67 5.01 -18.86 -3.40
N HIS A 68 4.72 -17.87 -2.54
CA HIS A 68 5.70 -17.05 -1.85
C HIS A 68 5.75 -17.42 -0.36
N PRO A 69 6.68 -18.29 0.07
CA PRO A 69 6.65 -18.88 1.42
C PRO A 69 6.68 -17.86 2.56
N GLN A 70 7.34 -16.72 2.33
CA GLN A 70 7.52 -15.67 3.33
C GLN A 70 6.41 -14.62 3.30
N SER A 71 5.55 -14.61 2.28
CA SER A 71 4.58 -13.53 2.04
C SER A 71 3.69 -13.30 3.26
N SER A 72 3.08 -14.36 3.82
CA SER A 72 2.23 -14.25 5.02
C SER A 72 2.94 -13.56 6.18
N MET A 73 4.20 -13.93 6.48
CA MET A 73 4.95 -13.35 7.59
C MET A 73 5.24 -11.86 7.39
N VAL A 74 5.60 -11.45 6.17
CA VAL A 74 5.90 -10.03 5.88
C VAL A 74 4.62 -9.18 5.92
N HIS A 75 3.51 -9.73 5.43
CA HIS A 75 2.20 -9.07 5.52
C HIS A 75 1.72 -8.95 6.97
N GLU A 76 1.87 -9.99 7.80
CA GLU A 76 1.56 -9.94 9.23
C GLU A 76 2.44 -8.92 9.96
N ALA A 77 3.72 -8.81 9.62
CA ALA A 77 4.61 -7.81 10.20
C ALA A 77 4.12 -6.37 9.92
N ALA A 78 3.65 -6.08 8.70
CA ALA A 78 3.09 -4.76 8.37
C ALA A 78 1.85 -4.43 9.22
N LEU A 79 0.96 -5.40 9.40
CA LEU A 79 -0.23 -5.24 10.24
C LEU A 79 0.13 -5.05 11.72
N ALA A 80 1.12 -5.79 12.23
CA ALA A 80 1.61 -5.64 13.60
C ALA A 80 2.23 -4.26 13.84
N VAL A 81 2.99 -3.73 12.87
CA VAL A 81 3.56 -2.37 12.94
C VAL A 81 2.46 -1.32 12.98
N GLU A 82 1.45 -1.42 12.11
CA GLU A 82 0.31 -0.49 12.11
C GLU A 82 -0.50 -0.56 13.41
N GLN A 83 -0.68 -1.76 13.97
CA GLN A 83 -1.38 -1.93 15.25
C GLN A 83 -0.66 -1.23 16.41
N VAL A 84 0.67 -1.18 16.38
CA VAL A 84 1.50 -0.51 17.40
C VAL A 84 1.62 0.98 17.12
N SER A 85 1.70 1.37 15.85
CA SER A 85 1.84 2.76 15.39
C SER A 85 1.00 2.98 14.12
N PRO A 86 -0.22 3.55 14.25
CA PRO A 86 -1.18 3.66 13.13
C PRO A 86 -0.64 4.38 11.89
N ASP A 87 0.31 5.31 12.05
CA ASP A 87 0.88 6.08 10.94
C ASP A 87 2.12 5.41 10.31
N ALA A 88 2.56 4.26 10.82
CA ALA A 88 3.81 3.61 10.41
C ALA A 88 3.66 2.61 9.26
N PHE A 89 2.44 2.30 8.80
CA PHE A 89 2.22 1.30 7.75
C PHE A 89 2.98 1.60 6.45
N PHE A 90 2.84 2.81 5.89
CA PHE A 90 3.53 3.19 4.65
C PHE A 90 5.04 3.38 4.82
N PRO A 91 5.54 4.04 5.89
CA PRO A 91 6.97 4.07 6.18
C PRO A 91 7.60 2.67 6.27
N PHE A 92 6.93 1.72 6.94
CA PHE A 92 7.37 0.32 6.99
C PHE A 92 7.35 -0.32 5.62
N SER A 93 6.24 -0.18 4.87
CA SER A 93 6.09 -0.74 3.52
C SER A 93 7.18 -0.24 2.57
N ASN A 94 7.53 1.05 2.65
CA ASN A 94 8.62 1.63 1.86
C ASN A 94 9.94 0.92 2.13
N GLN A 95 10.28 0.70 3.41
CA GLN A 95 11.51 0.01 3.81
C GLN A 95 11.51 -1.47 3.40
N VAL A 96 10.37 -2.16 3.52
CA VAL A 96 10.25 -3.56 3.09
C VAL A 96 10.49 -3.69 1.58
N PHE A 97 9.82 -2.89 0.75
CA PHE A 97 10.03 -2.95 -0.71
C PHE A 97 11.42 -2.49 -1.13
N GLU A 98 12.02 -1.51 -0.44
CA GLU A 98 13.39 -1.08 -0.70
C GLU A 98 14.39 -2.24 -0.50
N ASN A 99 14.24 -2.98 0.60
CA ASN A 99 15.13 -4.08 1.00
C ASN A 99 14.70 -5.46 0.49
N GLN A 100 13.63 -5.57 -0.31
CA GLN A 100 13.24 -6.83 -0.92
C GLN A 100 14.31 -7.27 -1.93
N GLU A 101 15.08 -8.30 -1.58
CA GLU A 101 16.04 -8.96 -2.46
C GLU A 101 15.32 -10.11 -3.18
N GLU A 102 15.02 -9.89 -4.47
CA GLU A 102 14.21 -10.76 -5.38
C GLU A 102 12.74 -10.95 -4.99
#